data_AF-A0A2V9U8D1-F1
#
_entry.id   AF-A0A2V9U8D1-F1
#
_cell.length_a   1.000
_cell.length_b   1.000
_cell.length_c   1.000
_cell.angle_alpha   90.00
_cell.angle_beta   90.00
_cell.angle_gamma   90.00
#
_symmetry.space_group_name_H-M   'P 1'
#
loop_
_entity.id
_entity.type
_entity.pdbx_description
1 polymer ?
#
loop_
_entity_poly.entity_id
_entity_poly.type
_entity_poly.pdbx_seq_one_letter_code
_entity_poly.pdbx_strand_id
1 'polypeptide(L)'
;MLFLKYLLMSGGIAMIVIAAGILAYDFYLEIRHRQAQATPEAAPTAAPHIRWRTSLALALLAWGPLLIAAGIVVVPSGMAGVRVSQTKGTLPGTLYPGAHFVTPLAENVALFDTRDQLFTTGESEDAKAAARKAEPLNVQAKEGLSLGLA
;
A
#
# COMPACT_ATOMS: atom_id res chain seq x y z
N MET A 1 -7.39 12.40 7.97
CA MET A 1 -7.61 10.99 7.54
C MET A 1 -6.32 10.21 7.26
N LEU A 2 -5.24 10.82 6.77
CA LEU A 2 -3.93 10.14 6.62
C LEU A 2 -3.39 9.53 7.91
N PHE A 3 -3.41 10.30 9.02
CA PHE A 3 -3.00 9.79 10.32
C PHE A 3 -3.77 8.53 10.73
N LEU A 4 -5.11 8.57 10.61
CA LEU A 4 -5.96 7.41 10.91
C LEU A 4 -5.64 6.21 10.01
N LYS A 5 -5.44 6.43 8.70
CA LYS A 5 -5.04 5.38 7.76
C LYS A 5 -3.74 4.70 8.22
N TYR A 6 -2.71 5.48 8.54
CA TYR A 6 -1.44 4.93 8.97
C TYR A 6 -1.50 4.26 10.34
N LEU A 7 -2.26 4.82 11.28
CA LEU A 7 -2.49 4.22 12.60
C LEU A 7 -3.15 2.83 12.48
N LEU A 8 -4.21 2.74 11.66
CA LEU A 8 -4.91 1.48 11.40
C LEU A 8 -3.99 0.48 10.68
N MET A 9 -3.24 0.95 9.68
CA MET A 9 -2.30 0.12 8.93
C MET A 9 -1.18 -0.43 9.82
N SER A 10 -0.54 0.43 10.62
CA SER A 10 0.52 0.01 11.54
C SER A 10 -0.02 -0.89 12.65
N GLY A 11 -1.21 -0.61 13.19
CA GLY A 11 -1.87 -1.47 14.19
C GLY A 11 -2.19 -2.85 13.64
N GLY A 12 -2.73 -2.92 12.42
CA GLY A 12 -2.94 -4.18 11.69
C GLY A 12 -1.67 -4.99 11.51
N ILE A 13 -0.61 -4.36 10.99
CA ILE A 13 0.70 -5.00 10.80
C ILE A 13 1.28 -5.48 12.14
N ALA A 14 1.22 -4.65 13.19
CA ALA A 14 1.72 -5.01 14.52
C ALA A 14 1.02 -6.26 15.08
N MET A 15 -0.31 -6.37 14.91
CA MET A 15 -1.03 -7.57 15.33
C MET A 15 -0.57 -8.83 14.59
N ILE A 16 -0.32 -8.74 13.28
CA ILE A 16 0.21 -9.88 12.49
C ILE A 16 1.61 -10.27 12.97
N VAL A 17 2.49 -9.27 13.21
CA VAL A 17 3.85 -9.51 13.72
C VAL A 17 3.81 -10.17 15.09
N ILE A 18 2.94 -9.72 15.99
CA ILE A 18 2.76 -10.33 17.32
C ILE A 18 2.23 -11.76 17.20
N ALA A 19 1.25 -12.00 16.33
CA ALA A 19 0.71 -13.34 16.09
C ALA A 19 1.79 -14.32 15.58
N ALA A 20 2.60 -13.87 14.61
CA ALA A 20 3.72 -14.63 14.09
C ALA A 20 4.79 -14.88 15.18
N GLY A 21 5.07 -13.88 16.01
CA GLY A 21 6.01 -13.97 17.13
C GLY A 21 5.59 -15.00 18.18
N ILE A 22 4.30 -15.01 18.56
CA ILE A 22 3.76 -16.02 19.50
C ILE A 22 3.93 -17.42 18.91
N LEU A 23 3.54 -17.62 17.65
CA LEU A 23 3.60 -18.94 17.01
C LEU A 23 5.04 -19.43 16.84
N ALA A 24 5.95 -18.54 16.43
CA ALA A 24 7.38 -18.86 16.31
C ALA A 24 8.02 -19.20 17.67
N TYR A 25 7.65 -18.46 18.71
CA TYR A 25 8.14 -18.72 20.07
C TYR A 25 7.63 -20.06 20.62
N ASP A 26 6.34 -20.35 20.47
CA ASP A 26 5.77 -21.63 20.90
C ASP A 26 6.40 -22.80 20.11
N PHE A 27 6.69 -22.62 18.81
CA PHE A 27 7.38 -23.63 18.01
C PHE A 27 8.84 -23.84 18.45
N TYR A 28 9.55 -22.76 18.79
CA TYR A 28 10.90 -22.85 19.34
C TYR A 28 10.94 -23.62 20.67
N LEU A 29 9.95 -23.39 21.56
CA LEU A 29 9.83 -24.13 22.82
C LEU A 29 9.57 -25.62 22.58
N GLU A 30 8.73 -25.97 21.62
CA GLU A 30 8.47 -27.36 21.24
C GLU A 30 9.74 -28.06 20.72
N ILE A 31 10.52 -27.41 19.86
CA ILE A 31 11.81 -27.94 19.39
C ILE A 31 12.77 -28.18 20.56
N ARG A 32 12.89 -27.19 21.46
CA ARG A 32 13.73 -27.29 22.66
C ARG A 32 13.29 -28.42 23.59
N HIS A 33 11.98 -28.61 23.78
CA HIS A 33 11.42 -29.68 24.60
C HIS A 33 11.73 -31.06 24.01
N ARG A 34 11.54 -31.23 22.70
CA ARG A 34 11.90 -32.47 21.98
C ARG A 34 13.39 -32.80 22.09
N GLN A 35 14.27 -31.80 22.03
CA GLN A 35 15.70 -32.00 22.21
C GLN A 35 16.05 -32.43 23.64
N ALA A 36 15.42 -31.82 24.66
CA ALA A 36 15.65 -32.19 26.05
C ALA A 36 15.19 -33.63 26.35
N GLN A 37 14.03 -34.04 25.79
CA GLN A 37 13.49 -35.40 25.93
C GLN A 37 14.32 -36.47 25.20
N ALA A 38 15.14 -36.09 24.21
CA ALA A 38 16.05 -37.01 23.54
C ALA A 38 17.28 -37.40 24.40
N THR A 39 17.45 -36.79 25.57
CA THR A 39 18.55 -37.10 26.50
C THR A 39 18.14 -38.22 27.45
N PRO A 40 18.88 -39.34 27.55
CA PRO A 40 18.47 -40.56 28.25
C PRO A 40 18.16 -40.43 29.76
N GLU A 41 18.64 -39.37 30.43
CA GLU A 41 18.42 -39.11 31.87
C GLU A 41 17.49 -37.92 32.15
N ALA A 42 16.78 -37.40 31.14
CA ALA A 42 15.95 -36.21 31.32
C ALA A 42 14.68 -36.51 32.14
N ALA A 43 14.46 -35.74 33.21
CA ALA A 43 13.22 -35.77 33.97
C ALA A 43 12.04 -35.29 33.10
N PRO A 44 10.83 -35.87 33.24
CA PRO A 44 9.68 -35.47 32.45
C PRO A 44 9.25 -34.03 32.77
N THR A 45 9.51 -33.12 31.84
CA THR A 45 9.05 -31.73 31.86
C THR A 45 7.69 -31.59 31.17
N ALA A 46 6.81 -30.75 31.71
CA ALA A 46 5.50 -30.47 31.11
C ALA A 46 5.62 -30.06 29.62
N ALA A 47 4.74 -30.61 28.78
CA ALA A 47 4.73 -30.30 27.35
C ALA A 47 4.32 -28.83 27.11
N PRO A 48 5.02 -28.09 26.23
CA PRO A 48 4.66 -26.73 25.91
C PRO A 48 3.32 -26.69 25.17
N HIS A 49 2.44 -25.75 25.53
CA HIS A 49 1.13 -25.60 24.90
C HIS A 49 1.19 -24.60 23.74
N ILE A 50 0.95 -25.08 22.52
CA ILE A 50 0.93 -24.23 21.31
C ILE A 50 -0.36 -23.40 21.27
N ARG A 51 -0.24 -22.07 21.40
CA ARG A 51 -1.36 -21.12 21.38
C ARG A 51 -1.75 -20.74 19.95
N TRP A 52 -2.02 -21.75 19.11
CA TRP A 52 -2.34 -21.54 17.69
C TRP A 52 -3.68 -20.81 17.50
N ARG A 53 -4.68 -21.09 18.36
CA ARG A 53 -6.01 -20.46 18.26
C ARG A 53 -5.96 -18.96 18.50
N THR A 54 -5.23 -18.50 19.51
CA THR A 54 -5.09 -17.07 19.81
C THR A 54 -4.27 -16.37 18.74
N SER A 55 -3.22 -17.01 18.24
CA SER A 55 -2.39 -16.48 17.15
C SER A 55 -3.21 -16.33 15.87
N LEU A 56 -4.00 -17.35 15.51
CA LEU A 56 -4.91 -17.29 14.37
C LEU A 56 -6.01 -16.24 14.56
N ALA A 57 -6.61 -16.16 15.75
CA ALA A 57 -7.63 -15.15 16.05
C ALA A 57 -7.06 -13.73 15.93
N LEU A 58 -5.84 -13.50 16.41
CA LEU A 58 -5.17 -12.20 16.29
C LEU A 58 -4.85 -11.86 14.83
N ALA A 59 -4.38 -12.83 14.05
CA ALA A 59 -4.12 -12.66 12.63
C ALA A 59 -5.41 -12.35 11.84
N LEU A 60 -6.52 -13.02 12.16
CA LEU A 60 -7.83 -12.74 11.56
C LEU A 60 -8.36 -11.36 11.96
N LEU A 61 -8.21 -10.99 13.24
CA LEU A 61 -8.61 -9.67 13.75
C LEU A 61 -7.85 -8.54 13.05
N ALA A 62 -6.58 -8.77 12.68
CA ALA A 62 -5.75 -7.78 11.99
C ALA A 62 -6.31 -7.34 10.63
N TRP A 63 -7.10 -8.18 9.97
CA TRP A 63 -7.73 -7.81 8.70
C TRP A 63 -8.70 -6.65 8.84
N GLY A 64 -9.39 -6.52 9.97
CA GLY A 64 -10.35 -5.43 10.21
C GLY A 64 -9.75 -4.04 9.97
N PRO A 65 -8.75 -3.60 10.77
CA PRO A 65 -8.13 -2.30 10.58
C PRO A 65 -7.37 -2.19 9.25
N LEU A 66 -6.77 -3.27 8.73
CA LEU A 66 -6.10 -3.24 7.43
C LEU A 66 -7.07 -2.94 6.27
N LEU A 67 -8.25 -3.58 6.27
CA LEU A 67 -9.27 -3.34 5.25
C LEU A 67 -9.83 -1.93 5.35
N ILE A 68 -10.07 -1.43 6.56
CA ILE A 68 -10.51 -0.04 6.77
C ILE A 68 -9.43 0.93 6.25
N ALA A 69 -8.15 0.71 6.59
CA ALA A 69 -7.05 1.54 6.11
C ALA A 69 -6.92 1.51 4.58
N ALA A 70 -7.09 0.35 3.95
CA ALA A 70 -7.03 0.17 2.51
C ALA A 70 -8.15 0.94 1.78
N GLY A 71 -9.32 1.10 2.40
CA GLY A 71 -10.44 1.86 1.84
C GLY A 71 -10.25 3.38 1.90
N ILE A 72 -9.32 3.88 2.71
CA ILE A 72 -9.08 5.33 2.84
C ILE A 72 -8.16 5.82 1.71
N VAL A 73 -8.72 6.66 0.84
CA VAL A 73 -7.99 7.34 -0.23
C VAL A 73 -8.00 8.84 0.03
N VAL A 74 -6.85 9.49 -0.12
CA VAL A 74 -6.73 10.94 -0.03
C VAL A 74 -6.35 11.47 -1.40
N VAL A 75 -7.22 12.27 -1.99
CA VAL A 75 -7.00 12.98 -3.25
C VAL A 75 -6.34 14.32 -2.91
N PRO A 76 -5.09 14.56 -3.36
CA PRO A 76 -4.39 15.82 -3.12
C PRO A 76 -5.07 17.01 -3.79
N SER A 77 -4.73 18.22 -3.35
CA SER A 77 -5.20 19.44 -4.00
C SER A 77 -4.64 19.58 -5.42
N GLY A 78 -5.51 19.92 -6.36
CA GLY A 78 -5.19 19.98 -7.79
C GLY A 78 -5.09 18.62 -8.46
N MET A 79 -5.58 17.56 -7.82
CA MET A 79 -5.78 16.26 -8.45
C MET A 79 -7.27 15.90 -8.42
N ALA A 80 -7.72 15.08 -9.38
CA ALA A 80 -8.99 14.38 -9.35
C ALA A 80 -8.75 12.88 -9.37
N GLY A 81 -9.51 12.15 -8.56
CA GLY A 81 -9.48 10.69 -8.52
C GLY A 81 -10.56 10.09 -9.41
N VAL A 82 -10.17 9.22 -10.36
CA VAL A 82 -11.10 8.38 -11.11
C VAL A 82 -11.16 7.01 -10.45
N ARG A 83 -12.37 6.56 -10.11
CA ARG A 83 -12.58 5.23 -9.52
C ARG A 83 -12.59 4.17 -10.61
N VAL A 84 -11.84 3.09 -10.39
CA VAL A 84 -11.75 1.93 -11.26
C VAL A 84 -12.10 0.69 -10.46
N SER A 85 -13.21 0.06 -10.82
CA SER A 85 -13.61 -1.24 -10.31
C SER A 85 -12.84 -2.35 -11.03
N GLN A 86 -12.39 -3.35 -10.27
CA GLN A 86 -11.73 -4.55 -10.82
C GLN A 86 -12.65 -5.37 -11.74
N THR A 87 -13.97 -5.26 -11.60
CA THR A 87 -14.96 -6.04 -12.37
C THR A 87 -15.70 -5.23 -13.42
N LYS A 88 -15.89 -3.93 -13.18
CA LYS A 88 -16.69 -3.05 -14.06
C LYS A 88 -15.87 -2.00 -14.82
N GLY A 89 -14.56 -1.92 -14.57
CA GLY A 89 -13.71 -0.86 -15.14
C GLY A 89 -14.00 0.49 -14.49
N THR A 90 -13.88 1.58 -15.25
CA THR A 90 -14.06 2.95 -14.75
C THR A 90 -15.49 3.19 -14.26
N LEU A 91 -15.63 3.61 -13.00
CA LEU A 91 -16.91 3.95 -12.39
C LEU A 91 -17.23 5.44 -12.63
N PRO A 92 -18.52 5.80 -12.71
CA PRO A 92 -18.93 7.20 -12.80
C PRO A 92 -18.63 7.95 -11.49
N GLY A 93 -18.33 9.25 -11.63
CA GLY A 93 -18.08 10.15 -10.51
C GLY A 93 -16.59 10.34 -10.20
N THR A 94 -16.12 11.57 -10.34
CA THR A 94 -14.77 11.98 -9.98
C THR A 94 -14.68 12.31 -8.50
N LEU A 95 -13.65 11.80 -7.83
CA LEU A 95 -13.30 12.17 -6.47
C LEU A 95 -12.52 13.49 -6.51
N TYR A 96 -13.12 14.55 -6.01
CA TYR A 96 -12.46 15.85 -5.84
C TYR A 96 -11.44 15.82 -4.69
N PRO A 97 -10.56 16.83 -4.57
CA PRO A 97 -9.61 16.93 -3.47
C PRO A 97 -10.27 16.75 -2.10
N GLY A 98 -9.66 15.91 -1.26
CA GLY A 98 -10.22 15.52 0.02
C GLY A 98 -9.96 14.06 0.34
N ALA A 99 -10.60 13.57 1.39
CA ALA A 99 -10.46 12.20 1.83
C ALA A 99 -11.77 11.44 1.63
N HIS A 100 -11.65 10.28 0.98
CA HIS A 100 -12.76 9.47 0.52
C HIS A 100 -12.60 8.04 1.01
N PHE A 101 -13.72 7.37 1.21
CA PHE A 101 -13.76 5.95 1.53
C PHE A 101 -14.27 5.20 0.30
N VAL A 102 -13.43 4.33 -0.25
CA VAL A 102 -13.76 3.45 -1.38
C VAL A 102 -13.83 2.02 -0.91
N THR A 103 -14.47 1.15 -1.69
CA THR A 103 -14.54 -0.27 -1.35
C THR A 103 -13.14 -0.90 -1.47
N PRO A 104 -12.50 -1.27 -0.34
CA PRO A 104 -11.15 -1.81 -0.38
C PRO A 104 -11.12 -3.10 -1.21
N LEU A 105 -9.99 -3.36 -1.88
CA LEU A 105 -9.73 -4.52 -2.75
C LEU A 105 -10.56 -4.59 -4.05
N ALA A 106 -11.77 -4.03 -4.08
CA ALA A 106 -12.64 -4.03 -5.26
C ALA A 106 -12.48 -2.78 -6.14
N GLU A 107 -12.11 -1.66 -5.53
CA GLU A 107 -11.96 -0.36 -6.20
C GLU A 107 -10.55 0.20 -6.04
N ASN A 108 -10.04 0.81 -7.10
CA ASN A 108 -8.80 1.57 -7.13
C ASN A 108 -9.07 2.99 -7.59
N VAL A 109 -8.23 3.93 -7.17
CA VAL A 109 -8.36 5.34 -7.55
C VAL A 109 -7.12 5.75 -8.33
N ALA A 110 -7.31 6.07 -9.61
CA ALA A 110 -6.28 6.69 -10.43
C ALA A 110 -6.34 8.21 -10.24
N LEU A 111 -5.21 8.83 -9.93
CA LEU A 111 -5.13 10.27 -9.72
C LEU A 111 -4.66 10.95 -10.99
N PHE A 112 -5.39 11.99 -11.40
CA PHE A 112 -5.06 12.83 -12.54
C PHE A 112 -4.84 14.26 -12.06
N ASP A 113 -3.86 14.94 -12.63
CA ASP A 113 -3.64 16.36 -12.37
C ASP A 113 -4.77 17.16 -13.05
N THR A 114 -5.42 18.04 -12.28
CA THR A 114 -6.45 18.94 -12.80
C THR A 114 -5.91 20.34 -13.04
N ARG A 115 -4.61 20.57 -12.83
CA ARG A 115 -3.96 21.85 -13.11
C ARG A 115 -3.60 21.92 -14.57
N ASP A 116 -3.64 23.13 -15.10
CA ASP A 116 -3.16 23.40 -16.45
C ASP A 116 -1.65 23.14 -16.53
N GLN A 117 -1.24 22.33 -17.49
CA GLN A 117 0.16 22.09 -17.79
C GLN A 117 0.58 22.99 -18.95
N LEU A 118 1.44 23.97 -18.66
CA LEU A 118 2.02 24.82 -19.69
C LEU A 118 3.19 24.08 -20.33
N PHE A 119 2.96 23.53 -21.52
CA PHE A 119 4.03 22.98 -22.34
C PHE A 119 4.60 24.09 -23.23
N THR A 120 5.89 24.39 -23.06
CA THR A 120 6.62 25.33 -23.92
C THR A 120 7.32 24.53 -25.01
N THR A 121 7.18 24.97 -26.27
CA THR A 121 7.71 24.27 -27.44
C THR A 121 9.08 24.80 -27.90
N GLY A 122 9.63 25.82 -27.24
CA GLY A 122 10.97 26.36 -27.48
C GLY A 122 12.01 25.89 -26.46
N GLU A 123 13.29 25.94 -26.83
CA GLU A 123 14.41 25.74 -25.89
C GLU A 123 14.34 26.82 -24.80
N SER A 124 14.01 26.42 -23.57
CA SER A 124 14.09 27.33 -22.42
C SER A 124 15.56 27.59 -22.10
N GLU A 125 16.06 28.79 -22.43
CA GLU A 125 17.40 29.26 -22.01
C GLU A 125 17.59 29.21 -20.48
N ASP A 126 16.49 29.16 -19.71
CA ASP A 126 16.44 29.19 -18.24
C ASP A 126 16.28 27.81 -17.56
N ALA A 127 16.51 26.70 -18.28
CA ALA A 127 16.38 25.34 -17.73
C ALA A 127 17.31 25.00 -16.55
N LYS A 128 18.20 25.91 -16.13
CA LYS A 128 19.04 25.76 -14.94
C LYS A 128 18.32 26.04 -13.61
N ALA A 129 17.14 26.66 -13.59
CA ALA A 129 16.49 27.11 -12.35
C ALA A 129 15.21 26.36 -11.95
N ALA A 130 14.60 25.56 -12.83
CA ALA A 130 13.34 24.87 -12.52
C ALA A 130 13.58 23.41 -12.10
N ALA A 131 13.21 23.05 -10.87
CA ALA A 131 13.33 21.71 -10.29
C ALA A 131 12.43 20.63 -10.96
N ARG A 132 11.70 20.97 -12.03
CA ARG A 132 10.99 20.03 -12.88
C ARG A 132 11.46 20.25 -14.32
N LYS A 133 12.15 19.26 -14.89
CA LYS A 133 12.51 19.27 -16.31
C LYS A 133 11.21 19.38 -17.10
N ALA A 134 10.96 20.52 -17.73
CA ALA A 134 9.93 20.65 -18.73
C ALA A 134 10.36 19.78 -19.91
N GLU A 135 9.65 18.68 -20.15
CA GLU A 135 9.90 17.84 -21.32
C GLU A 135 9.26 18.53 -22.53
N PRO A 136 10.05 18.96 -23.53
CA PRO A 136 9.51 19.65 -24.70
C PRO A 136 8.60 18.70 -25.48
N LEU A 137 7.44 19.20 -25.90
CA LEU A 137 6.52 18.42 -26.74
C LEU A 137 7.18 18.13 -28.09
N ASN A 138 7.45 16.85 -28.35
CA ASN A 138 7.96 16.41 -29.64
C ASN A 138 6.79 16.14 -30.58
N VAL A 139 6.62 16.98 -31.61
CA VAL A 139 5.58 16.80 -32.63
C VAL A 139 6.21 16.06 -33.82
N GLN A 140 5.62 14.96 -34.27
CA GLN A 140 6.12 14.25 -35.45
C GLN A 140 5.30 14.59 -36.70
N ALA A 141 6.00 14.80 -37.81
CA ALA A 141 5.40 14.94 -39.14
C ALA A 141 4.74 13.62 -39.55
N LYS A 142 3.86 13.67 -40.56
CA LYS A 142 3.33 12.47 -41.23
C LYS A 142 4.45 11.55 -41.78
N GLU A 143 5.63 12.12 -42.04
CA GLU A 143 6.83 11.42 -42.52
C GLU A 143 7.71 10.86 -41.38
N GLY A 144 7.31 11.02 -40.11
CA GLY A 144 8.05 10.55 -38.94
C GLY A 144 9.17 11.48 -38.47
N LEU A 145 9.32 12.66 -39.08
CA LEU A 145 10.32 13.65 -38.68
C LEU A 145 9.86 14.45 -37.46
N SER A 146 10.69 14.57 -36.43
CA SER A 146 10.42 15.46 -35.29
C SER A 146 10.45 16.92 -35.75
N LEU A 147 9.29 17.57 -35.71
CA LEU A 147 9.12 19.01 -35.86
C LEU A 147 9.17 19.65 -34.46
N GLY A 148 10.15 20.52 -34.25
CA GLY A 148 10.02 21.53 -33.21
C GLY A 148 8.97 22.56 -33.66
N LEU A 149 7.92 22.77 -32.88
CA LEU A 149 7.00 23.89 -33.09
C LEU A 149 7.67 25.14 -32.51
N ALA A 150 8.33 25.92 -33.37
CA ALA A 150 8.89 27.22 -33.01
C ALA A 150 7.81 28.21 -32.56
#